data_AF-A0A813G8Q8-F1
#
_entry.id   AF-A0A813G8Q8-F1
#
_cell.length_a   1.000
_cell.length_b   1.000
_cell.length_c   1.000
_cell.angle_alpha   90.00
_cell.angle_beta   90.00
_cell.angle_gamma   90.00
#
_symmetry.space_group_name_H-M   'P 1'
#
loop_
_entity.id
_entity.type
_entity.pdbx_description
1 polymer ?
#
loop_
_entity_poly.entity_id
_entity_poly.type
_entity_poly.pdbx_seq_one_letter_code
_entity_poly.pdbx_strand_id
1 'polypeptide(L)'
;MTLWEAMALLMAFRAWLTRFPLGLAVRIKSDSHIALGAILKLSSPSPLLNTVVREIALDLSSGSYDISVLEHIPGVTNFFPDALSRQPPCPDPKPFPVELATANRAFIPARTSDFWRAGKH
;
A
#
# COMPACT_ATOMS: atom_id res chain seq x y z
N MET A 1 -13.81 -3.62 -0.76
CA MET A 1 -13.01 -2.60 -1.48
C MET A 1 -11.82 -2.16 -0.63
N THR A 2 -12.04 -1.55 0.54
CA THR A 2 -10.98 -1.02 1.43
C THR A 2 -9.90 -2.02 1.85
N LEU A 3 -10.22 -3.30 2.00
CA LEU A 3 -9.23 -4.34 2.29
C LEU A 3 -8.12 -4.39 1.23
N TRP A 4 -8.49 -4.30 -0.06
CA TRP A 4 -7.54 -4.36 -1.17
C TRP A 4 -6.71 -3.08 -1.26
N GLU A 5 -7.30 -1.92 -0.95
CA GLU A 5 -6.60 -0.63 -0.89
C GLU A 5 -5.55 -0.64 0.23
N ALA A 6 -5.92 -1.11 1.42
CA ALA A 6 -4.98 -1.25 2.52
C ALA A 6 -3.87 -2.26 2.20
N MET A 7 -4.19 -3.36 1.52
CA MET A 7 -3.18 -4.34 1.12
C MET A 7 -2.24 -3.78 0.04
N ALA A 8 -2.76 -3.00 -0.90
CA ALA A 8 -1.94 -2.28 -1.89
C ALA A 8 -0.95 -1.33 -1.20
N LEU A 9 -1.39 -0.60 -0.17
CA LEU A 9 -0.53 0.27 0.64
C LEU A 9 0.54 -0.52 1.39
N LEU A 10 0.19 -1.61 2.10
CA LEU A 10 1.16 -2.47 2.78
C LEU A 10 2.24 -2.99 1.81
N MET A 11 1.83 -3.48 0.64
CA MET A 11 2.76 -3.97 -0.39
C MET A 11 3.67 -2.85 -0.90
N ALA A 12 3.11 -1.66 -1.16
CA ALA A 12 3.89 -0.50 -1.58
C ALA A 12 4.91 -0.10 -0.50
N PHE A 13 4.53 -0.12 0.77
CA PHE A 13 5.42 0.24 1.87
C PHE A 13 6.61 -0.70 1.96
N ARG A 14 6.36 -2.00 1.94
CA ARG A 14 7.43 -3.01 2.00
C ARG A 14 8.33 -3.02 0.77
N ALA A 15 7.81 -2.68 -0.40
CA ALA A 15 8.58 -2.63 -1.63
C ALA A 15 9.46 -1.38 -1.74
N TRP A 16 8.97 -0.23 -1.26
CA TRP A 16 9.60 1.06 -1.50
C TRP A 16 10.19 1.71 -0.24
N LEU A 17 9.46 1.72 0.88
CA LEU A 17 9.91 2.45 2.07
C LEU A 17 11.12 1.81 2.74
N THR A 18 11.25 0.49 2.66
CA THR A 18 12.42 -0.27 3.14
C THR A 18 13.73 0.07 2.40
N ARG A 19 13.65 0.75 1.26
CA ARG A 19 14.81 1.17 0.46
C ARG A 19 15.35 2.53 0.86
N PHE A 20 14.61 3.28 1.68
CA PHE A 20 15.01 4.59 2.15
C PHE A 20 15.55 4.51 3.59
N PRO A 21 16.49 5.40 3.97
CA PRO A 21 16.95 5.46 5.35
C PRO A 21 15.80 5.86 6.28
N LEU A 22 15.82 5.30 7.50
CA LEU A 22 14.92 5.72 8.57
C LEU A 22 15.07 7.22 8.84
N GLY A 23 13.96 7.89 9.16
CA GLY A 23 13.88 9.34 9.33
C GLY A 23 13.76 10.16 8.04
N LEU A 24 13.85 9.56 6.84
CA LEU A 24 13.54 10.29 5.61
C LEU A 24 12.06 10.67 5.57
N ALA A 25 11.78 11.95 5.30
CA ALA A 25 10.41 12.42 5.20
C ALA A 25 9.71 11.84 3.96
N VAL A 26 8.80 10.87 4.15
CA VAL A 26 8.03 10.26 3.06
C VAL A 26 6.54 10.57 3.19
N ARG A 27 5.95 11.02 2.08
CA ARG A 27 4.52 11.28 1.94
C ARG A 27 3.86 10.20 1.10
N ILE A 28 2.82 9.59 1.66
CA ILE A 28 1.99 8.58 0.99
C ILE A 28 0.66 9.23 0.60
N LYS A 29 0.27 9.05 -0.67
CA LYS A 29 -1.00 9.57 -1.19
C LYS A 29 -1.94 8.43 -1.58
N SER A 30 -3.21 8.53 -1.23
CA SER A 30 -4.25 7.59 -1.63
C SER A 30 -5.63 8.26 -1.64
N ASP A 31 -6.53 7.78 -2.48
CA ASP A 31 -7.95 8.15 -2.50
C ASP A 31 -8.82 7.33 -1.54
N SER A 32 -8.25 6.36 -0.83
CA SER A 32 -8.97 5.59 0.17
C SER A 32 -8.92 6.24 1.54
N HIS A 33 -9.93 7.05 1.85
CA HIS A 33 -10.06 7.67 3.17
C HIS A 33 -10.10 6.63 4.31
N ILE A 34 -10.81 5.51 4.11
CA ILE A 34 -10.96 4.48 5.14
C ILE A 34 -9.64 3.72 5.35
N ALA A 35 -8.89 3.38 4.28
CA ALA A 35 -7.61 2.70 4.44
C ALA A 35 -6.58 3.61 5.11
N LEU A 36 -6.44 4.87 4.67
CA LEU A 36 -5.54 5.84 5.30
C LEU A 36 -5.91 6.08 6.76
N GLY A 37 -7.21 6.22 7.08
CA GLY A 37 -7.68 6.39 8.44
C GLY A 37 -7.38 5.19 9.35
N ALA A 38 -7.50 3.97 8.83
CA ALA A 38 -7.15 2.76 9.57
C ALA A 38 -5.64 2.65 9.83
N ILE A 39 -4.81 2.99 8.82
CA ILE A 39 -3.35 3.00 8.95
C ILE A 39 -2.90 4.08 9.95
N LEU A 40 -3.48 5.28 9.88
CA LEU A 40 -3.18 6.35 10.83
C LEU A 40 -3.47 5.94 12.28
N LYS A 41 -4.54 5.18 12.50
CA LYS A 41 -4.94 4.65 13.82
C LYS A 41 -4.21 3.36 14.19
N LEU A 42 -3.47 2.77 13.26
CA LEU A 42 -2.88 1.43 13.36
C LEU A 42 -3.87 0.36 13.86
N SER A 43 -5.15 0.54 13.56
CA SER A 43 -6.23 -0.33 13.99
C SER A 43 -7.48 -0.17 13.14
N SER A 44 -8.31 -1.20 13.10
CA SER A 44 -9.61 -1.20 12.44
C SER A 44 -10.62 -2.08 13.18
N PRO A 45 -11.90 -1.68 13.27
CA PRO A 45 -12.95 -2.54 13.83
C PRO A 45 -13.28 -3.74 12.92
N SER A 46 -13.00 -3.65 11.62
CA SER A 46 -13.13 -4.79 10.70
C SER A 46 -11.95 -5.75 10.90
N PRO A 47 -12.19 -7.03 11.27
CA PRO A 47 -11.12 -7.99 11.56
C PRO A 47 -10.15 -8.20 10.39
N LEU A 48 -10.67 -8.35 9.16
CA LEU A 48 -9.84 -8.58 7.97
C LEU A 48 -8.96 -7.38 7.64
N LEU A 49 -9.51 -6.16 7.71
CA LEU A 49 -8.73 -4.95 7.51
C LEU A 49 -7.70 -4.78 8.63
N ASN A 50 -8.08 -5.12 9.87
CA ASN A 50 -7.18 -5.06 11.02
C ASN A 50 -5.99 -6.00 10.88
N THR A 51 -6.16 -7.17 10.25
CA THR A 51 -5.03 -8.07 9.91
C THR A 51 -3.98 -7.34 9.07
N VAL A 52 -4.40 -6.62 8.02
CA VAL A 52 -3.48 -5.86 7.16
C VAL A 52 -2.85 -4.69 7.89
N VAL A 53 -3.64 -3.93 8.65
CA VAL A 53 -3.14 -2.75 9.38
C VAL A 53 -2.17 -3.15 10.50
N ARG A 54 -2.39 -4.30 11.15
CA ARG A 54 -1.48 -4.85 12.15
C ARG A 54 -0.11 -5.17 11.57
N GLU A 55 -0.02 -5.63 10.33
CA GLU A 55 1.27 -5.81 9.64
C GLU A 55 2.02 -4.50 9.50
N ILE A 56 1.33 -3.42 9.09
CA ILE A 56 1.92 -2.09 8.99
C ILE A 56 2.39 -1.61 10.37
N ALA A 57 1.58 -1.81 11.41
CA ALA A 57 1.97 -1.46 12.78
C ALA A 57 3.23 -2.22 13.25
N LEU A 58 3.33 -3.52 12.94
CA LEU A 58 4.52 -4.32 13.25
C LEU A 58 5.75 -3.83 12.50
N ASP A 59 5.61 -3.51 11.21
CA ASP A 59 6.71 -2.98 10.41
C ASP A 59 7.25 -1.66 10.97
N LEU A 60 6.35 -0.72 11.30
CA LEU A 60 6.70 0.55 11.94
C LEU A 60 7.37 0.32 13.31
N SER A 61 6.79 -0.52 14.16
CA SER A 61 7.34 -0.79 15.51
C SER A 61 8.71 -1.46 15.50
N SER A 62 9.01 -2.22 14.44
CA SER A 62 10.30 -2.88 14.25
C SER A 62 11.33 -2.00 13.54
N GLY A 63 10.97 -0.76 13.19
CA GLY A 63 11.85 0.14 12.45
C GLY A 63 12.17 -0.36 11.04
N SER A 64 11.23 -1.07 10.39
CA SER A 64 11.43 -1.54 9.01
C SER A 64 11.36 -0.39 7.99
N TYR A 65 10.58 0.65 8.31
CA TYR A 65 10.45 1.90 7.56
C TYR A 65 9.71 2.92 8.42
N ASP A 66 9.72 4.19 7.99
CA ASP A 66 8.93 5.27 8.58
C ASP A 66 7.90 5.84 7.60
N ILE A 67 6.79 6.34 8.13
CA ILE A 67 5.78 7.09 7.37
C ILE A 67 5.64 8.47 8.02
N SER A 68 5.87 9.52 7.24
CA SER A 68 5.83 10.89 7.77
C SER A 68 4.49 11.57 7.56
N VAL A 69 3.87 11.37 6.38
CA VAL A 69 2.59 11.98 6.04
C VAL A 69 1.71 10.99 5.28
N LEU A 70 0.48 10.83 5.76
CA LEU A 70 -0.62 10.18 5.04
C LEU A 70 -1.54 11.26 4.48
N GLU A 71 -1.62 11.38 3.16
CA GLU A 71 -2.42 12.40 2.48
C GLU A 71 -3.55 11.73 1.70
N HIS A 72 -4.78 12.09 2.04
CA HIS A 72 -5.93 11.73 1.21
C HIS A 72 -6.01 12.65 -0.01
N ILE A 73 -6.12 12.06 -1.19
CA ILE A 73 -6.28 12.80 -2.46
C ILE A 73 -7.61 12.44 -3.14
N PRO A 74 -8.23 13.36 -3.91
CA PRO A 74 -9.40 13.00 -4.70
C PRO A 74 -9.09 11.91 -5.73
N GLY A 75 -9.99 10.95 -5.93
CA GLY A 75 -9.78 9.82 -6.87
C GLY A 75 -9.46 10.24 -8.30
N VAL A 76 -9.98 11.39 -8.77
CA VAL A 76 -9.65 11.96 -10.09
C VAL A 76 -8.16 12.29 -10.24
N THR A 77 -7.46 12.56 -9.14
CA THR A 77 -6.02 12.83 -9.11
C THR A 77 -5.18 11.57 -8.90
N ASN A 78 -5.80 10.43 -8.59
CA ASN A 78 -5.14 9.14 -8.36
C ASN A 78 -4.91 8.36 -9.67
N PHE A 79 -4.46 9.07 -10.72
CA PHE A 79 -4.44 8.59 -12.10
C PHE A 79 -3.59 7.33 -12.29
N PHE A 80 -2.31 7.36 -11.90
CA PHE A 80 -1.41 6.22 -12.15
C PHE A 80 -1.84 4.97 -11.37
N PRO A 81 -2.13 5.04 -10.05
CA PRO A 81 -2.56 3.85 -9.31
C PRO A 81 -3.89 3.28 -9.81
N ASP A 82 -4.88 4.11 -10.15
CA ASP A 82 -6.15 3.64 -10.70
C ASP A 82 -5.96 2.97 -12.07
N ALA A 83 -5.19 3.57 -12.99
CA ALA A 83 -4.89 2.96 -14.29
C ALA A 83 -4.12 1.63 -14.16
N LEU A 84 -3.14 1.56 -13.26
CA LEU A 84 -2.36 0.33 -13.02
C LEU A 84 -3.19 -0.77 -12.35
N SER A 85 -4.12 -0.41 -11.45
CA SER A 85 -5.00 -1.38 -10.77
C SER A 85 -5.98 -2.10 -11.70
N ARG A 86 -6.23 -1.52 -12.89
CA ARG A 86 -7.13 -2.05 -13.92
C ARG A 86 -6.39 -2.77 -15.05
N GLN A 87 -5.08 -2.98 -14.95
CA GLN A 87 -4.38 -3.78 -15.94
C GLN A 87 -4.89 -5.24 -15.90
N PRO A 88 -4.74 -6.02 -16.99
CA PRO A 88 -5.15 -7.42 -17.03
C PRO A 88 -4.69 -8.19 -15.77
N PRO A 89 -5.55 -9.01 -15.16
CA PRO A 89 -6.74 -9.66 -15.74
C PRO A 89 -8.07 -8.90 -15.58
N CYS A 90 -8.06 -7.59 -15.30
CA CYS A 90 -9.31 -6.81 -15.25
C CYS A 90 -10.07 -6.90 -16.60
N PRO A 91 -11.39 -7.17 -16.61
CA PRO A 91 -12.17 -7.31 -17.85
C PRO A 91 -12.22 -6.05 -18.73
N ASP A 92 -12.12 -4.87 -18.12
CA ASP A 92 -12.14 -3.57 -18.81
C ASP A 92 -10.89 -2.75 -18.42
N PRO A 93 -9.75 -3.03 -19.06
CA PRO A 93 -8.50 -2.41 -18.69
C PRO A 93 -8.39 -0.98 -19.20
N LYS A 94 -7.96 -0.07 -18.32
CA LYS A 94 -7.58 1.29 -18.74
C LYS A 94 -6.30 1.25 -19.57
N PRO A 95 -6.11 2.21 -20.50
CA PRO A 95 -4.84 2.36 -21.20
C PRO A 95 -3.67 2.43 -20.22
N PHE A 96 -2.59 1.74 -20.55
CA PHE A 96 -1.38 1.80 -19.75
C PHE A 96 -0.81 3.24 -19.82
N PRO A 97 -0.48 3.89 -18.68
CA PRO A 97 0.06 5.25 -18.69
C PRO A 97 1.38 5.32 -19.46
N VAL A 98 1.44 6.15 -20.50
CA VAL A 98 2.62 6.29 -21.35
C VAL A 98 3.82 6.84 -20.57
N GLU A 99 3.57 7.61 -19.53
CA GLU A 99 4.57 8.15 -18.60
C GLU A 99 5.33 7.04 -17.86
N LEU A 100 4.75 5.85 -17.76
CA LEU A 100 5.35 4.67 -17.14
C LEU A 100 5.92 3.67 -18.15
N ALA A 101 5.91 3.98 -19.46
CA ALA A 101 6.30 3.03 -20.51
C ALA A 101 7.75 2.54 -20.39
N THR A 102 8.64 3.37 -19.85
CA THR A 102 10.06 3.04 -19.61
C THR A 102 10.35 2.67 -18.16
N ALA A 103 9.33 2.65 -17.29
CA ALA A 103 9.51 2.34 -15.88
C ALA A 103 9.76 0.84 -15.67
N ASN A 104 10.70 0.52 -14.78
CA ASN A 104 10.92 -0.86 -14.37
C ASN A 104 9.76 -1.35 -13.52
N ARG A 105 9.15 -2.49 -13.91
CA ARG A 105 8.10 -3.12 -13.12
C ARG A 105 8.68 -3.64 -11.81
N ALA A 106 8.17 -3.14 -10.69
CA ALA A 106 8.44 -3.71 -9.38
C ALA A 106 7.66 -5.02 -9.22
N PHE A 107 8.36 -6.10 -8.88
CA PHE A 107 7.74 -7.35 -8.49
C PHE A 107 7.69 -7.44 -6.97
N ILE A 108 6.48 -7.50 -6.43
CA ILE A 108 6.26 -7.70 -5.00
C ILE A 108 6.46 -9.20 -4.71
N PRO A 109 7.21 -9.58 -3.65
CA PRO A 109 7.34 -10.97 -3.26
C PRO A 109 5.97 -11.64 -3.08
N ALA A 110 5.91 -12.95 -3.35
CA ALA A 110 4.69 -13.71 -3.15
C ALA A 110 4.21 -13.55 -1.70
N ARG A 111 2.88 -13.41 -1.51
CA ARG A 111 2.24 -13.28 -0.20
C ARG A 111 2.16 -14.64 0.51
N THR A 112 3.31 -15.29 0.69
CA THR A 112 3.47 -16.54 1.44
C THR A 112 3.38 -16.27 2.94
N SER A 113 3.52 -17.30 3.78
CA SER A 113 3.49 -17.18 5.24
C SER A 113 4.44 -16.09 5.77
N ASP A 114 5.62 -15.93 5.16
CA ASP A 114 6.61 -14.91 5.57
C ASP A 114 6.14 -13.47 5.34
N PHE A 115 5.14 -13.27 4.49
CA PHE A 115 4.51 -11.96 4.32
C PHE A 115 3.68 -11.59 5.56
N TRP A 116 3.16 -12.53 6.35
CA TRP A 116 2.29 -12.22 7.49
C TRP A 116 3.05 -12.40 8.81
N ARG A 117 3.52 -11.30 9.40
CA ARG A 117 4.30 -11.30 10.65
C ARG A 117 3.43 -11.52 11.89
N ALA A 118 2.19 -11.04 11.86
CA ALA A 118 1.25 -11.10 12.98
C ALA A 118 0.65 -12.50 13.23
N GLY A 119 0.79 -13.40 12.25
CA GLY A 119 0.14 -14.71 12.24
C GLY A 119 1.00 -15.77 11.57
N LYS A 120 2.27 -15.90 11.96
CA LYS A 120 3.03 -17.14 11.74
C LYS A 120 2.29 -18.27 12.47
N HIS A 121 1.37 -18.91 11.76
CA HIS A 121 0.68 -20.14 12.15
C HIS A 121 1.23 -21.28 11.32
#